data_AF-A0AB74BRV6-F1
#
_entry.id   AF-A0AB74BRV6-F1
#
_cell.length_a   1.000
_cell.length_b   1.000
_cell.length_c   1.000
_cell.angle_alpha   90.00
_cell.angle_beta   90.00
_cell.angle_gamma   90.00
#
_symmetry.space_group_name_H-M   'P 1'
#
loop_
_entity.id
_entity.type
_entity.pdbx_description
1 polymer ?
#
loop_
_entity_poly.entity_id
_entity_poly.type
_entity_poly.pdbx_seq_one_letter_code
_entity_poly.pdbx_strand_id
1 'polypeptide(L)'
;MSLDLVGIIFLADLSLIAQRTALTGGSTFLDTFILCPGLHRQQDAANVHRGEYPAVAAMTTGYVFRVENPATVNFLQRVGHTGQLTTLSVTNTRKTRKGWRSHFMSSIDSSMSLGAVAAYLLAVSSTIAVSYLLVLTEDWWGLLVLTVLMFTRFINVLLIRSRSRVGWSGASEPGVVGDLLVLLSQDRWVRIRGYVDDLKAVTSGEWLHDMTWVESAISGFTTLLVYLNVALASNAKLSGQVMLLLLFVGTGGLLGLVNMLTQGLQMHGNLITVDIPRRKYRRRLDLVEALICETGRDDWAVRLGMINPSQASATKGSSAGNAAFNETLTM
;
A
#
# COMPACT_ATOMS: atom_id res chain seq x y z
N MET A 1 -1.91 -8.59 40.85
CA MET A 1 -2.32 -9.03 39.51
C MET A 1 -1.11 -8.90 38.62
N SER A 2 -0.52 -10.03 38.20
CA SER A 2 0.78 -10.09 37.53
C SER A 2 0.70 -9.55 36.10
N LEU A 3 1.77 -8.87 35.65
CA LEU A 3 1.97 -8.34 34.29
C LEU A 3 2.23 -9.43 33.24
N ASP A 4 1.74 -10.66 33.44
CA ASP A 4 1.75 -11.73 32.42
C ASP A 4 1.04 -11.29 31.13
N LEU A 5 0.21 -10.25 31.20
CA LEU A 5 -0.49 -9.66 30.06
C LEU A 5 0.44 -8.99 29.03
N VAL A 6 1.62 -8.50 29.43
CA VAL A 6 2.53 -7.76 28.52
C VAL A 6 3.05 -8.67 27.40
N GLY A 7 3.44 -9.90 27.75
CA GLY A 7 3.86 -10.89 26.75
C GLY A 7 2.74 -11.23 25.78
N ILE A 8 1.49 -11.34 26.26
CA ILE A 8 0.33 -11.64 25.42
C ILE A 8 0.05 -10.49 24.44
N ILE A 9 0.26 -9.24 24.86
CA ILE A 9 0.06 -8.07 23.99
C ILE A 9 1.02 -8.10 22.79
N PHE A 10 2.21 -8.69 22.91
CA PHE A 10 3.11 -8.86 21.75
C PHE A 10 2.49 -9.72 20.64
N LEU A 11 1.63 -10.67 21.03
CA LEU A 11 0.92 -11.58 20.13
C LEU A 11 -0.34 -10.98 19.51
N ALA A 12 -0.75 -9.77 19.92
CA ALA A 12 -1.97 -9.17 19.40
C ALA A 12 -1.88 -9.05 17.88
N ASP A 13 -2.95 -9.49 17.22
CA ASP A 13 -3.00 -9.66 15.78
C ASP A 13 -3.28 -8.34 15.05
N LEU A 14 -2.26 -7.49 14.98
CA LEU A 14 -2.34 -6.17 14.38
C LEU A 14 -1.58 -6.14 13.05
N SER A 15 -2.31 -5.87 11.96
CA SER A 15 -1.76 -5.80 10.60
C SER A 15 -1.05 -4.47 10.27
N LEU A 16 -0.66 -3.69 11.29
CA LEU A 16 -0.12 -2.34 11.10
C LEU A 16 1.18 -2.32 10.30
N ILE A 17 2.06 -3.29 10.56
CA ILE A 17 3.33 -3.40 9.84
C ILE A 17 3.10 -3.88 8.42
N ALA A 18 2.28 -4.92 8.23
CA ALA A 18 1.92 -5.41 6.90
C ALA A 18 1.33 -4.28 6.03
N GLN A 19 0.44 -3.46 6.59
CA GLN A 19 -0.10 -2.28 5.92
C GLN A 19 0.98 -1.24 5.61
N ARG A 20 1.89 -0.96 6.54
CA ARG A 20 2.99 -0.01 6.29
C ARG A 20 3.87 -0.51 5.16
N THR A 21 4.28 -1.77 5.19
CA THR A 21 5.11 -2.43 4.18
C THR A 21 4.44 -2.38 2.80
N ALA A 22 3.13 -2.59 2.74
CA ALA A 22 2.37 -2.45 1.50
C ALA A 22 2.35 -1.00 0.98
N LEU A 23 2.19 0.01 1.84
CA LEU A 23 2.15 1.43 1.45
C LEU A 23 3.51 1.98 0.99
N THR A 24 4.61 1.49 1.57
CA THR A 24 5.99 1.88 1.20
C THR A 24 6.54 1.11 0.02
N GLY A 25 5.93 -0.02 -0.32
CA GLY A 25 6.47 -0.95 -1.28
C GLY A 25 7.78 -1.62 -0.82
N GLY A 26 8.05 -1.67 0.50
CA GLY A 26 9.22 -2.33 1.05
C GLY A 26 9.44 -2.05 2.52
N SER A 27 10.67 -2.23 3.00
CA SER A 27 11.04 -1.92 4.38
C SER A 27 12.39 -1.24 4.47
N THR A 28 12.54 -0.35 5.44
CA THR A 28 13.76 0.41 5.72
C THR A 28 14.46 -0.20 6.92
N PHE A 29 15.78 0.01 7.05
CA PHE A 29 16.49 -0.50 8.23
C PHE A 29 16.03 0.14 9.54
N LEU A 30 15.49 1.35 9.50
CA LEU A 30 14.91 2.02 10.67
C LEU A 30 13.65 1.31 11.19
N ASP A 31 12.95 0.55 10.35
CA ASP A 31 11.80 -0.27 10.77
C ASP A 31 12.20 -1.35 11.79
N THR A 32 13.50 -1.66 11.91
CA THR A 32 14.04 -2.55 12.95
C THR A 32 13.70 -2.06 14.36
N PHE A 33 13.66 -0.74 14.55
CA PHE A 33 13.37 -0.12 15.83
C PHE A 33 11.86 0.08 16.07
N ILE A 34 11.00 -0.27 15.11
CA ILE A 34 9.55 -0.08 15.25
C ILE A 34 8.93 -1.38 15.76
N LEU A 35 8.72 -1.43 17.08
CA LEU A 35 8.26 -2.61 17.79
C LEU A 35 6.78 -2.50 18.16
N CYS A 36 5.91 -2.87 17.22
CA CYS A 36 4.47 -2.91 17.43
C CYS A 36 3.97 -4.36 17.61
N PRO A 37 2.78 -4.54 18.23
CA PRO A 37 2.12 -5.84 18.24
C PRO A 37 1.89 -6.37 16.83
N GLY A 38 1.83 -7.71 16.68
CA GLY A 38 1.69 -8.34 15.36
C GLY A 38 3.01 -8.40 14.60
N LEU A 39 4.16 -8.43 15.30
CA LEU A 39 5.50 -8.47 14.71
C LEU A 39 5.66 -9.59 13.67
N HIS A 40 5.07 -10.75 13.97
CA HIS A 40 5.09 -11.96 13.16
C HIS A 40 4.25 -11.86 11.88
N ARG A 41 3.31 -10.90 11.79
CA ARG A 41 2.42 -10.69 10.65
C ARG A 41 3.03 -9.89 9.49
N GLN A 42 4.27 -9.44 9.60
CA GLN A 42 4.89 -8.61 8.56
C GLN A 42 4.93 -9.30 7.19
N GLN A 43 5.04 -10.64 7.17
CA GLN A 43 5.10 -11.41 5.92
C GLN A 43 3.72 -11.58 5.25
N ASP A 44 2.64 -11.31 5.97
CA ASP A 44 1.27 -11.26 5.43
C ASP A 44 1.00 -9.98 4.62
N ALA A 45 2.01 -9.13 4.41
CA ALA A 45 1.92 -7.95 3.55
C ALA A 45 1.46 -8.26 2.11
N ALA A 46 1.68 -9.48 1.61
CA ALA A 46 1.16 -9.93 0.32
C ALA A 46 -0.36 -10.19 0.32
N ASN A 47 -0.97 -10.39 1.49
CA ASN A 47 -2.38 -10.76 1.65
C ASN A 47 -3.29 -9.58 2.07
N VAL A 48 -2.77 -8.36 2.04
CA VAL A 48 -3.49 -7.14 2.48
C VAL A 48 -4.71 -6.80 1.63
N HIS A 49 -4.78 -7.30 0.39
CA HIS A 49 -5.88 -7.08 -0.56
C HIS A 49 -7.15 -7.88 -0.23
N ARG A 50 -7.11 -8.75 0.77
CA ARG A 50 -8.25 -9.58 1.22
C ARG A 50 -8.87 -10.43 0.10
N GLY A 51 -8.05 -10.85 -0.88
CA GLY A 51 -8.46 -11.70 -1.99
C GLY A 51 -9.21 -10.99 -3.13
N GLU A 52 -9.28 -9.66 -3.13
CA GLU A 52 -9.87 -8.91 -4.24
C GLU A 52 -8.87 -8.75 -5.40
N TYR A 53 -9.30 -9.07 -6.62
CA TYR A 53 -8.53 -8.83 -7.85
C TYR A 53 -9.39 -8.03 -8.84
N PRO A 54 -9.41 -6.69 -8.72
CA PRO A 54 -10.36 -5.85 -9.43
C PRO A 54 -10.09 -5.84 -10.94
N ALA A 55 -11.17 -5.78 -11.71
CA ALA A 55 -11.10 -5.67 -13.17
C ALA A 55 -10.71 -4.25 -13.58
N VAL A 56 -9.86 -4.14 -14.59
CA VAL A 56 -9.33 -2.89 -15.12
C VAL A 56 -9.55 -2.86 -16.61
N ALA A 57 -9.95 -1.71 -17.15
CA ALA A 57 -9.80 -1.44 -18.57
C ALA A 57 -8.87 -0.26 -18.82
N ALA A 58 -8.00 -0.42 -19.81
CA ALA A 58 -7.31 0.69 -20.43
C ALA A 58 -8.30 1.42 -21.35
N MET A 59 -8.71 2.62 -20.97
CA MET A 59 -9.63 3.44 -21.76
C MET A 59 -9.00 3.95 -23.06
N THR A 60 -7.67 3.97 -23.13
CA THR A 60 -6.92 4.36 -24.33
C THR A 60 -6.86 3.26 -25.40
N THR A 61 -6.80 1.98 -25.00
CA THR A 61 -6.62 0.85 -25.93
C THR A 61 -7.82 -0.09 -26.01
N GLY A 62 -8.71 -0.09 -25.01
CA GLY A 62 -9.81 -1.04 -24.89
C GLY A 62 -9.42 -2.35 -24.20
N TYR A 63 -8.15 -2.53 -23.80
CA TYR A 63 -7.68 -3.77 -23.21
C TYR A 63 -8.17 -3.94 -21.76
N VAL A 64 -8.59 -5.16 -21.41
CA VAL A 64 -9.12 -5.50 -20.08
C VAL A 64 -8.24 -6.54 -19.42
N PHE A 65 -7.86 -6.29 -18.17
CA PHE A 65 -7.02 -7.16 -17.34
C PHE A 65 -7.39 -7.00 -15.86
N ARG A 66 -6.68 -7.67 -14.96
CA ARG A 66 -6.88 -7.54 -13.50
C ARG A 66 -5.69 -6.84 -12.86
N VAL A 67 -5.93 -6.08 -11.79
CA VAL A 67 -4.82 -5.64 -10.93
C VAL A 67 -4.34 -6.85 -10.15
N GLU A 68 -3.11 -7.27 -10.40
CA GLU A 68 -2.50 -8.43 -9.73
C GLU A 68 -1.74 -8.02 -8.48
N ASN A 69 -1.29 -6.77 -8.43
CA ASN A 69 -0.49 -6.28 -7.32
C ASN A 69 -1.33 -6.04 -6.04
N PRO A 70 -1.10 -6.81 -4.96
CA PRO A 70 -1.90 -6.71 -3.73
C PRO A 70 -1.78 -5.35 -3.01
N ALA A 71 -0.60 -4.73 -3.03
CA ALA A 71 -0.38 -3.44 -2.38
C ALA A 71 -1.21 -2.34 -3.05
N THR A 72 -1.25 -2.35 -4.38
CA THR A 72 -2.08 -1.45 -5.18
C THR A 72 -3.56 -1.68 -4.89
N VAL A 73 -4.04 -2.93 -4.87
CA VAL A 73 -5.45 -3.21 -4.54
C VAL A 73 -5.82 -2.69 -3.16
N ASN A 74 -5.00 -2.93 -2.13
CA ASN A 74 -5.24 -2.42 -0.78
C ASN A 74 -5.27 -0.88 -0.74
N PHE A 75 -4.39 -0.20 -1.49
CA PHE A 75 -4.44 1.26 -1.60
C PHE A 75 -5.72 1.74 -2.30
N LEU A 76 -6.13 1.09 -3.40
CA LEU A 76 -7.35 1.41 -4.13
C LEU A 76 -8.62 1.22 -3.27
N GLN A 77 -8.67 0.14 -2.48
CA GLN A 77 -9.74 -0.10 -1.50
C GLN A 77 -9.82 1.03 -0.46
N ARG A 78 -8.66 1.55 -0.04
CA ARG A 78 -8.57 2.63 0.96
C ARG A 78 -9.02 3.99 0.40
N VAL A 79 -8.68 4.31 -0.85
CA VAL A 79 -8.97 5.64 -1.44
C VAL A 79 -10.28 5.70 -2.23
N GLY A 80 -10.85 4.54 -2.59
CA GLY A 80 -12.11 4.42 -3.32
C GLY A 80 -13.32 4.70 -2.43
N HIS A 81 -14.29 5.45 -2.97
CA HIS A 81 -15.56 5.73 -2.30
C HIS A 81 -16.74 5.24 -3.16
N THR A 82 -17.76 4.69 -2.52
CA THR A 82 -18.93 4.15 -3.21
C THR A 82 -19.66 5.22 -4.00
N GLY A 83 -19.95 4.94 -5.27
CA GLY A 83 -20.64 5.85 -6.18
C GLY A 83 -19.83 7.09 -6.57
N GLN A 84 -18.51 7.10 -6.31
CA GLN A 84 -17.61 8.18 -6.67
C GLN A 84 -16.47 7.67 -7.56
N LEU A 85 -16.09 8.49 -8.54
CA LEU A 85 -14.87 8.31 -9.32
C LEU A 85 -13.72 9.05 -8.62
N THR A 86 -12.78 8.28 -8.07
CA THR A 86 -11.52 8.80 -7.54
C THR A 86 -10.48 8.76 -8.66
N THR A 87 -9.86 9.90 -8.97
CA THR A 87 -8.76 9.96 -9.95
C THR A 87 -7.43 9.89 -9.23
N LEU A 88 -6.51 9.08 -9.74
CA LEU A 88 -5.17 8.88 -9.22
C LEU A 88 -4.15 9.21 -10.31
N SER A 89 -3.05 9.82 -9.92
CA SER A 89 -1.90 10.09 -10.78
C SER A 89 -0.72 9.22 -10.35
N VAL A 90 -0.03 8.63 -11.33
CA VAL A 90 1.21 7.88 -11.12
C VAL A 90 2.38 8.69 -11.64
N THR A 91 3.34 8.94 -10.74
CA THR A 91 4.55 9.71 -11.06
C THR A 91 5.80 8.92 -10.69
N ASN A 92 6.84 9.05 -11.51
CA ASN A 92 8.12 8.39 -11.25
C ASN A 92 9.03 9.29 -10.40
N THR A 93 9.25 8.90 -9.14
CA THR A 93 10.06 9.65 -8.16
C THR A 93 11.56 9.59 -8.43
N ARG A 94 12.05 8.63 -9.23
CA ARG A 94 13.48 8.49 -9.54
C ARG A 94 14.00 9.60 -10.44
N LYS A 95 13.14 10.19 -11.28
CA LYS A 95 13.53 11.27 -12.22
C LYS A 95 13.74 12.63 -11.52
N THR A 96 13.24 12.79 -10.29
CA THR A 96 13.11 14.10 -9.62
C THR A 96 14.20 14.38 -8.58
N ARG A 97 15.07 13.42 -8.23
CA ARG A 97 16.00 13.54 -7.09
C ARG A 97 17.47 13.74 -7.50
N LYS A 98 17.98 14.97 -7.37
CA LYS A 98 19.42 15.31 -7.35
C LYS A 98 19.78 15.94 -6.00
N GLY A 99 20.52 15.24 -5.14
CA GLY A 99 21.16 15.84 -3.95
C GLY A 99 21.36 14.92 -2.73
N TRP A 100 22.35 15.20 -1.88
CA TRP A 100 22.71 14.39 -0.71
C TRP A 100 21.64 14.38 0.39
N ARG A 101 20.97 15.51 0.64
CA ARG A 101 19.77 15.56 1.51
C ARG A 101 18.64 14.67 0.97
N SER A 102 18.54 14.52 -0.35
CA SER A 102 17.56 13.62 -0.98
C SER A 102 17.90 12.15 -0.80
N HIS A 103 19.17 11.79 -0.51
CA HIS A 103 19.56 10.42 -0.16
C HIS A 103 19.11 10.05 1.25
N PHE A 104 19.27 10.95 2.23
CA PHE A 104 18.75 10.72 3.58
C PHE A 104 17.21 10.68 3.59
N MET A 105 16.57 11.62 2.87
CA MET A 105 15.13 11.58 2.58
C MET A 105 14.73 10.51 1.56
N SER A 106 15.66 9.70 1.02
CA SER A 106 15.29 8.54 0.20
C SER A 106 15.05 7.31 1.05
N SER A 107 15.63 7.26 2.25
CA SER A 107 15.30 6.25 3.25
C SER A 107 13.94 6.51 3.89
N ILE A 108 13.45 7.75 3.92
CA ILE A 108 12.11 8.10 4.39
C ILE A 108 11.19 8.26 3.17
N ASP A 109 10.10 7.50 3.16
CA ASP A 109 9.15 7.41 2.06
C ASP A 109 8.60 8.79 1.65
N SER A 110 8.63 9.09 0.35
CA SER A 110 8.25 10.40 -0.21
C SER A 110 6.75 10.67 -0.17
N SER A 111 5.95 9.62 0.05
CA SER A 111 4.50 9.69 0.19
C SER A 111 4.02 10.19 1.57
N MET A 112 4.96 10.39 2.51
CA MET A 112 4.66 10.75 3.89
C MET A 112 4.49 12.27 4.05
N SER A 113 3.40 12.66 4.71
CA SER A 113 3.25 14.03 5.21
C SER A 113 4.26 14.33 6.31
N LEU A 114 4.52 15.61 6.58
CA LEU A 114 5.46 16.03 7.64
C LEU A 114 5.08 15.47 9.02
N GLY A 115 3.76 15.39 9.30
CA GLY A 115 3.24 14.75 10.52
C GLY A 115 3.52 13.24 10.57
N ALA A 116 3.40 12.53 9.44
CA ALA A 116 3.76 11.12 9.36
C ALA A 116 5.26 10.90 9.61
N VAL A 117 6.13 11.76 9.07
CA VAL A 117 7.58 11.66 9.31
C VAL A 117 7.91 11.89 10.78
N ALA A 118 7.31 12.89 11.41
CA ALA A 118 7.50 13.17 12.84
C ALA A 118 7.04 11.98 13.71
N ALA A 119 5.86 11.42 13.44
CA ALA A 119 5.35 10.25 14.17
C ALA A 119 6.23 9.01 13.98
N TYR A 120 6.76 8.80 12.77
CA TYR A 120 7.67 7.70 12.47
C TYR A 120 9.00 7.83 13.23
N LEU A 121 9.63 9.00 13.19
CA LEU A 121 10.87 9.26 13.93
C LEU A 121 10.66 9.18 15.44
N LEU A 122 9.50 9.63 15.93
CA LEU A 122 9.13 9.49 17.33
C LEU A 122 9.04 8.01 17.71
N ALA A 123 8.41 7.16 16.90
CA ALA A 123 8.33 5.71 17.15
C ALA A 123 9.72 5.06 17.22
N VAL A 124 10.63 5.40 16.30
CA VAL A 124 12.03 4.94 16.31
C VAL A 124 12.75 5.40 17.57
N SER A 125 12.60 6.68 17.93
CA SER A 125 13.27 7.27 19.11
C SER A 125 12.77 6.65 20.43
N SER A 126 11.49 6.27 20.50
CA SER A 126 10.91 5.63 21.68
C SER A 126 11.60 4.31 22.02
N THR A 127 11.95 3.49 21.02
CA THR A 127 12.67 2.22 21.25
C THR A 127 14.08 2.46 21.77
N ILE A 128 14.78 3.48 21.24
CA ILE A 128 16.11 3.86 21.72
C ILE A 128 16.01 4.37 23.17
N ALA A 129 15.03 5.21 23.47
CA ALA A 129 14.80 5.74 24.82
C ALA A 129 14.48 4.62 25.82
N VAL A 130 13.61 3.68 25.47
CA VAL A 130 13.28 2.53 26.33
C VAL A 130 14.48 1.61 26.52
N SER A 131 15.29 1.38 25.47
CA SER A 131 16.55 0.63 25.60
C SER A 131 17.47 1.26 26.64
N TYR A 132 17.64 2.58 26.59
CA TYR A 132 18.47 3.33 27.54
C TYR A 132 17.91 3.27 28.97
N LEU A 133 16.60 3.42 29.14
CA LEU A 133 15.94 3.33 30.45
C LEU A 133 16.05 1.93 31.07
N LEU A 134 15.98 0.87 30.27
CA LEU A 134 16.16 -0.51 30.75
C LEU A 134 17.60 -0.76 31.24
N VAL A 135 18.60 -0.16 30.58
CA VAL A 135 19.99 -0.20 31.04
C VAL A 135 20.15 0.55 32.37
N LEU A 136 19.57 1.74 32.50
CA LEU A 136 19.64 2.53 33.73
C LEU A 136 18.93 1.87 34.91
N THR A 137 17.85 1.13 34.66
CA THR A 137 17.10 0.39 35.69
C THR A 137 17.68 -1.01 35.94
N GLU A 138 18.78 -1.35 35.27
CA GLU A 138 19.47 -2.64 35.34
C GLU A 138 18.50 -3.82 35.13
N ASP A 139 17.53 -3.66 34.22
CA ASP A 139 16.59 -4.72 33.84
C ASP A 139 17.11 -5.48 32.61
N TRP A 140 18.05 -6.39 32.87
CA TRP A 140 18.68 -7.21 31.83
C TRP A 140 17.69 -8.14 31.11
N TRP A 141 16.65 -8.62 31.79
CA TRP A 141 15.61 -9.44 31.17
C TRP A 141 14.75 -8.60 30.22
N GLY A 142 14.33 -7.40 30.63
CA GLY A 142 13.65 -6.46 29.75
C GLY A 142 14.49 -6.08 28.54
N LEU A 143 15.79 -5.84 28.74
CA LEU A 143 16.74 -5.55 27.66
C LEU A 143 16.91 -6.75 26.71
N LEU A 144 16.99 -7.97 27.24
CA LEU A 144 17.07 -9.20 26.44
C LEU A 144 15.82 -9.35 25.55
N VAL A 145 14.63 -9.20 26.13
CA VAL A 145 13.36 -9.25 25.38
C VAL A 145 13.36 -8.22 24.26
N LEU A 146 13.72 -6.97 24.57
CA LEU A 146 13.80 -5.90 23.56
C LEU A 146 14.78 -6.23 22.44
N THR A 147 15.95 -6.79 22.79
CA THR A 147 17.00 -7.16 21.83
C THR A 147 16.56 -8.29 20.91
N VAL A 148 15.91 -9.33 21.45
CA VAL A 148 15.40 -10.44 20.63
C VAL A 148 14.29 -9.93 19.69
N LEU A 149 13.43 -9.02 20.14
CA LEU A 149 12.40 -8.40 19.29
C LEU A 149 13.00 -7.54 18.18
N MET A 150 14.01 -6.73 18.47
CA MET A 150 14.75 -5.96 17.46
C MET A 150 15.45 -6.88 16.47
N PHE A 151 16.07 -7.96 16.92
CA PHE A 151 16.70 -8.96 16.05
C PHE A 151 15.68 -9.65 15.14
N THR A 152 14.53 -10.03 15.69
CA THR A 152 13.40 -10.61 14.95
C THR A 152 12.93 -9.65 13.86
N ARG A 153 12.78 -8.36 14.20
CA ARG A 153 12.46 -7.31 13.23
C ARG A 153 13.51 -7.16 12.15
N PHE A 154 14.78 -7.14 12.54
CA PHE A 154 15.89 -6.99 11.60
C PHE A 154 15.86 -8.09 10.53
N ILE A 155 15.67 -9.34 10.94
CA ILE A 155 15.51 -10.47 10.00
C ILE A 155 14.29 -10.26 9.09
N ASN A 156 13.14 -9.89 9.65
CA ASN A 156 11.93 -9.64 8.84
C ASN A 156 12.12 -8.51 7.82
N VAL A 157 12.85 -7.44 8.19
CA VAL A 157 13.23 -6.35 7.27
C VAL A 157 14.12 -6.88 6.14
N LEU A 158 15.11 -7.72 6.44
CA LEU A 158 15.96 -8.33 5.43
C LEU A 158 15.17 -9.21 4.46
N LEU A 159 14.24 -10.04 4.97
CA LEU A 159 13.35 -10.86 4.15
C LEU A 159 12.44 -10.03 3.24
N ILE A 160 11.84 -8.95 3.75
CA ILE A 160 11.03 -8.06 2.89
C ILE A 160 11.89 -7.44 1.81
N ARG A 161 13.10 -6.99 2.13
CA ARG A 161 13.99 -6.35 1.14
C ARG A 161 14.53 -7.35 0.12
N SER A 162 14.74 -8.63 0.47
CA SER A 162 15.10 -9.66 -0.50
C SER A 162 13.95 -9.91 -1.47
N ARG A 163 12.72 -9.94 -0.97
CA ARG A 163 11.49 -10.22 -1.73
C ARG A 163 10.95 -9.04 -2.54
N SER A 164 11.21 -7.79 -2.14
CA SER A 164 10.63 -6.60 -2.77
C SER A 164 11.37 -6.13 -4.04
N ARG A 165 11.99 -7.04 -4.79
CA ARG A 165 12.74 -6.69 -6.01
C ARG A 165 11.77 -6.40 -7.18
N VAL A 166 12.20 -5.55 -8.10
CA VAL A 166 11.39 -5.22 -9.30
C VAL A 166 11.29 -6.48 -10.16
N GLY A 167 10.07 -6.99 -10.33
CA GLY A 167 9.77 -8.10 -11.23
C GLY A 167 9.61 -7.66 -12.69
N TRP A 168 9.19 -8.58 -13.55
CA TRP A 168 8.86 -8.30 -14.95
C TRP A 168 7.49 -7.60 -15.05
N SER A 169 7.42 -6.49 -15.79
CA SER A 169 6.19 -5.70 -15.99
C SER A 169 5.71 -5.64 -17.45
N GLY A 170 6.18 -6.56 -18.31
CA GLY A 170 5.85 -6.58 -19.74
C GLY A 170 6.86 -5.85 -20.63
N ALA A 171 6.51 -5.68 -21.90
CA ALA A 171 7.30 -4.88 -22.85
C ALA A 171 7.23 -3.39 -22.50
N SER A 172 8.37 -2.71 -22.58
CA SER A 172 8.46 -1.26 -22.35
C SER A 172 7.85 -0.48 -23.50
N GLU A 173 7.00 0.49 -23.16
CA GLU A 173 6.31 1.40 -24.06
C GLU A 173 6.61 2.85 -23.62
N PRO A 174 7.83 3.34 -23.88
CA PRO A 174 8.28 4.61 -23.34
C PRO A 174 7.50 5.79 -23.94
N GLY A 175 7.08 6.72 -23.08
CA GLY A 175 6.44 7.97 -23.49
C GLY A 175 4.95 7.88 -23.79
N VAL A 176 4.35 6.70 -23.73
CA VAL A 176 2.90 6.52 -23.92
C VAL A 176 2.16 6.84 -22.63
N VAL A 177 1.12 7.69 -22.70
CA VAL A 177 0.24 7.99 -21.57
C VAL A 177 -0.91 6.98 -21.55
N GLY A 178 -1.10 6.34 -20.41
CA GLY A 178 -2.19 5.42 -20.16
C GLY A 178 -3.27 6.03 -19.26
N ASP A 179 -4.49 5.52 -19.43
CA ASP A 179 -5.63 5.86 -18.60
C ASP A 179 -6.41 4.59 -18.28
N LEU A 180 -6.40 4.18 -17.01
CA LEU A 180 -6.98 2.93 -16.53
C LEU A 180 -8.23 3.22 -15.71
N LEU A 181 -9.33 2.54 -15.99
CA LEU A 181 -10.50 2.50 -15.11
C LEU A 181 -10.52 1.17 -14.36
N VAL A 182 -10.45 1.24 -13.03
CA VAL A 182 -10.50 0.11 -12.12
C VAL A 182 -11.87 0.05 -11.45
N LEU A 183 -12.50 -1.13 -11.52
CA LEU A 183 -13.74 -1.42 -10.84
C LEU A 183 -13.45 -2.25 -9.59
N LEU A 184 -13.67 -1.64 -8.42
CA LEU A 184 -13.60 -2.31 -7.14
C LEU A 184 -14.99 -2.76 -6.67
N SER A 185 -14.98 -3.70 -5.74
CA SER A 185 -16.13 -4.10 -4.93
C SER A 185 -16.81 -2.88 -4.29
N GLN A 186 -18.12 -2.99 -4.03
CA GLN A 186 -18.94 -1.94 -3.41
C GLN A 186 -19.12 -0.68 -4.28
N ASP A 187 -19.16 -0.83 -5.62
CA ASP A 187 -19.34 0.26 -6.58
C ASP A 187 -18.37 1.43 -6.37
N ARG A 188 -17.11 1.09 -6.09
CA ARG A 188 -16.01 2.04 -5.98
C ARG A 188 -15.28 2.07 -7.33
N TRP A 189 -15.17 3.25 -7.92
CA TRP A 189 -14.55 3.42 -9.24
C TRP A 189 -13.30 4.28 -9.11
N VAL A 190 -12.19 3.78 -9.66
CA VAL A 190 -10.91 4.48 -9.59
C VAL A 190 -10.33 4.62 -10.97
N ARG A 191 -9.96 5.84 -11.34
CA ARG A 191 -9.26 6.14 -12.59
C ARG A 191 -7.80 6.37 -12.28
N ILE A 192 -6.88 5.68 -12.94
CA ILE A 192 -5.44 5.80 -12.73
C ILE A 192 -4.80 6.31 -14.02
N ARG A 193 -4.12 7.46 -13.96
CA ARG A 193 -3.43 8.11 -15.08
C ARG A 193 -1.93 8.15 -14.85
N GLY A 194 -1.16 7.98 -15.92
CA GLY A 194 0.29 8.04 -15.86
C GLY A 194 0.92 7.51 -17.13
N TYR A 195 2.25 7.35 -17.15
CA TYR A 195 2.91 6.65 -18.24
C TYR A 195 2.58 5.15 -18.20
N VAL A 196 2.41 4.52 -19.36
CA VAL A 196 2.05 3.09 -19.47
C VAL A 196 3.03 2.21 -18.71
N ASP A 197 4.34 2.49 -18.78
CA ASP A 197 5.37 1.73 -18.06
C ASP A 197 5.25 1.87 -16.53
N ASP A 198 4.94 3.07 -16.05
CA ASP A 198 4.74 3.32 -14.62
C ASP A 198 3.43 2.67 -14.13
N LEU A 199 2.38 2.71 -14.96
CA LEU A 199 1.09 2.06 -14.70
C LEU A 199 1.24 0.54 -14.65
N LYS A 200 1.94 -0.07 -15.62
CA LYS A 200 2.28 -1.50 -15.61
C LYS A 200 3.03 -1.85 -14.34
N ALA A 201 4.12 -1.16 -14.03
CA ALA A 201 4.92 -1.44 -12.83
C ALA A 201 4.13 -1.38 -11.51
N VAL A 202 3.04 -0.61 -11.46
CA VAL A 202 2.20 -0.49 -10.26
C VAL A 202 1.01 -1.44 -10.28
N THR A 203 0.48 -1.82 -11.44
CA THR A 203 -0.75 -2.62 -11.56
C THR A 203 -0.48 -4.10 -11.86
N SER A 204 0.61 -4.39 -12.57
CA SER A 204 1.06 -5.73 -12.93
C SER A 204 2.27 -6.15 -12.10
N GLY A 205 2.39 -7.47 -11.92
CA GLY A 205 3.52 -8.10 -11.25
C GLY A 205 3.36 -8.24 -9.74
N GLU A 206 4.09 -9.22 -9.20
CA GLU A 206 4.22 -9.44 -7.77
C GLU A 206 5.14 -8.37 -7.18
N TRP A 207 4.57 -7.49 -6.37
CA TRP A 207 5.36 -6.52 -5.62
C TRP A 207 6.33 -7.19 -4.63
N LEU A 208 5.87 -8.27 -4.02
CA LEU A 208 6.59 -9.09 -3.05
C LEU A 208 6.56 -10.53 -3.54
N HIS A 209 7.70 -11.04 -4.01
CA HIS A 209 7.80 -12.41 -4.53
C HIS A 209 7.43 -13.43 -3.44
N ASP A 210 6.92 -14.59 -3.83
CA ASP A 210 6.67 -15.72 -2.92
C ASP A 210 7.92 -16.15 -2.15
N MET A 211 7.72 -16.63 -0.92
CA MET A 211 8.82 -17.09 -0.10
C MET A 211 9.42 -18.37 -0.65
N THR A 212 10.74 -18.41 -0.75
CA THR A 212 11.46 -19.69 -0.86
C THR A 212 11.29 -20.51 0.42
N TRP A 213 11.58 -21.81 0.35
CA TRP A 213 11.53 -22.67 1.54
C TRP A 213 12.46 -22.19 2.67
N VAL A 214 13.62 -21.61 2.33
CA VAL A 214 14.58 -21.04 3.30
C VAL A 214 13.99 -19.79 3.95
N GLU A 215 13.47 -18.86 3.15
CA GLU A 215 12.85 -17.63 3.66
C GLU A 215 11.63 -17.94 4.52
N SER A 216 10.85 -18.96 4.15
CA SER A 216 9.72 -19.46 4.94
C SER A 216 10.18 -20.06 6.28
N ALA A 217 11.23 -20.87 6.28
CA ALA A 217 11.81 -21.42 7.51
C ALA A 217 12.36 -20.31 8.43
N ILE A 218 13.04 -19.31 7.87
CA ILE A 218 13.52 -18.15 8.63
C ILE A 218 12.34 -17.35 9.20
N SER A 219 11.27 -17.15 8.43
CA SER A 219 10.04 -16.50 8.92
C SER A 219 9.34 -17.30 10.03
N GLY A 220 9.35 -18.63 9.94
CA GLY A 220 8.87 -19.49 11.01
C GLY A 220 9.72 -19.33 12.27
N PHE A 221 11.05 -19.31 12.12
CA PHE A 221 11.99 -19.08 13.21
C PHE A 221 11.80 -17.72 13.89
N THR A 222 11.62 -16.64 13.13
CA THR A 222 11.33 -15.31 13.71
C THR A 222 10.02 -15.32 14.48
N THR A 223 9.00 -16.05 14.00
CA THR A 223 7.73 -16.22 14.73
C THR A 223 7.92 -16.96 16.05
N LEU A 224 8.72 -18.03 16.06
CA LEU A 224 9.07 -18.75 17.29
C LEU A 224 9.83 -17.87 18.29
N LEU A 225 10.71 -16.98 17.82
CA LEU A 225 11.39 -16.00 18.69
C LEU A 225 10.41 -15.01 19.33
N VAL A 226 9.37 -14.57 18.62
CA VAL A 226 8.31 -13.74 19.22
C VAL A 226 7.58 -14.51 20.32
N TYR A 227 7.29 -15.79 20.11
CA TYR A 227 6.61 -16.62 21.11
C TYR A 227 7.51 -16.88 22.33
N LEU A 228 8.80 -17.12 22.10
CA LEU A 228 9.79 -17.24 23.17
C LEU A 228 9.87 -15.94 24.00
N ASN A 229 9.79 -14.77 23.36
CA ASN A 229 9.78 -13.49 24.06
C ASN A 229 8.63 -13.33 25.07
N VAL A 230 7.48 -13.96 24.82
CA VAL A 230 6.37 -13.95 25.78
C VAL A 230 6.80 -14.59 27.10
N ALA A 231 7.49 -15.73 27.04
CA ALA A 231 8.01 -16.42 28.21
C ALA A 231 9.18 -15.68 28.85
N LEU A 232 10.04 -15.01 28.07
CA LEU A 232 11.15 -14.23 28.61
C LEU A 232 10.67 -12.96 29.34
N ALA A 233 9.58 -12.34 28.87
CA ALA A 233 9.02 -11.11 29.44
C ALA A 233 8.48 -11.26 30.86
N SER A 234 8.07 -12.46 31.29
CA SER A 234 7.62 -12.70 32.67
C SER A 234 8.75 -12.58 33.69
N ASN A 235 10.01 -12.73 33.26
CA ASN A 235 11.19 -12.60 34.13
C ASN A 235 11.68 -11.15 34.28
N ALA A 236 11.15 -10.21 33.49
CA ALA A 236 11.49 -8.80 33.58
C ALA A 236 10.93 -8.16 34.85
N LYS A 237 11.57 -7.09 35.33
CA LYS A 237 11.07 -6.34 36.48
C LYS A 237 9.74 -5.67 36.11
N LEU A 238 8.92 -5.35 37.11
CA LEU A 238 7.65 -4.62 36.94
C LEU A 238 7.83 -3.36 36.09
N SER A 239 8.91 -2.60 36.38
CA SER A 239 9.27 -1.39 35.65
C SER A 239 9.55 -1.66 34.17
N GLY A 240 10.31 -2.70 33.85
CA GLY A 240 10.62 -3.06 32.46
C GLY A 240 9.40 -3.57 31.71
N GLN A 241 8.54 -4.37 32.37
CA GLN A 241 7.28 -4.82 31.78
C GLN A 241 6.37 -3.64 31.42
N VAL A 242 6.26 -2.64 32.30
CA VAL A 242 5.49 -1.42 32.02
C VAL A 242 6.12 -0.60 30.89
N MET A 243 7.46 -0.44 30.88
CA MET A 243 8.16 0.26 29.80
C MET A 243 7.95 -0.41 28.44
N LEU A 244 8.07 -1.74 28.38
CA LEU A 244 7.79 -2.52 27.18
C LEU A 244 6.34 -2.36 26.74
N LEU A 245 5.38 -2.49 27.67
CA LEU A 245 3.96 -2.30 27.37
C LEU A 245 3.68 -0.92 26.73
N LEU A 246 4.20 0.14 27.35
CA LEU A 246 4.04 1.50 26.84
C LEU A 246 4.71 1.69 25.48
N LEU A 247 5.88 1.06 25.27
CA LEU A 247 6.57 1.08 23.98
C LEU A 247 5.71 0.44 22.89
N PHE A 248 5.16 -0.75 23.13
CA PHE A 248 4.38 -1.50 22.16
C PHE A 248 3.07 -0.79 21.80
N VAL A 249 2.32 -0.33 22.79
CA VAL A 249 1.07 0.40 22.56
C VAL A 249 1.35 1.76 21.91
N GLY A 250 2.36 2.48 22.41
CA GLY A 250 2.74 3.80 21.90
C GLY A 250 3.24 3.75 20.46
N THR A 251 4.19 2.88 20.15
CA THR A 251 4.70 2.72 18.78
C THR A 251 3.65 2.13 17.84
N GLY A 252 2.78 1.23 18.31
CA GLY A 252 1.63 0.73 17.56
C GLY A 252 0.67 1.86 17.17
N GLY A 253 0.31 2.72 18.11
CA GLY A 253 -0.50 3.91 17.85
C GLY A 253 0.17 4.88 16.89
N LEU A 254 1.47 5.15 17.07
CA LEU A 254 2.25 6.01 16.16
C LEU A 254 2.33 5.43 14.75
N LEU A 255 2.56 4.13 14.60
CA LEU A 255 2.60 3.47 13.29
C LEU A 255 1.22 3.46 12.61
N GLY A 256 0.15 3.27 13.37
CA GLY A 256 -1.22 3.44 12.88
C GLY A 256 -1.48 4.85 12.37
N LEU A 257 -1.04 5.86 13.12
CA LEU A 257 -1.13 7.26 12.70
C LEU A 257 -0.31 7.52 11.43
N VAL A 258 0.91 6.99 11.34
CA VAL A 258 1.74 7.04 10.13
C VAL A 258 1.01 6.45 8.93
N ASN A 259 0.44 5.27 9.07
CA ASN A 259 -0.31 4.63 7.99
C ASN A 259 -1.48 5.50 7.53
N MET A 260 -2.23 6.09 8.47
CA MET A 260 -3.35 7.00 8.19
C MET A 260 -2.92 8.30 7.49
N LEU A 261 -1.81 8.89 7.92
CA LEU A 261 -1.28 10.15 7.40
C LEU A 261 -0.48 9.99 6.10
N THR A 262 -0.16 8.76 5.71
CA THR A 262 0.45 8.44 4.43
C THR A 262 -0.61 8.59 3.33
N GLN A 263 -0.38 9.51 2.39
CA GLN A 263 -1.38 9.94 1.40
C GLN A 263 -1.23 9.24 0.04
N GLY A 264 -0.11 8.57 -0.20
CA GLY A 264 0.17 7.87 -1.45
C GLY A 264 0.67 6.45 -1.23
N LEU A 265 0.71 5.69 -2.32
CA LEU A 265 1.37 4.38 -2.37
C LEU A 265 2.68 4.56 -3.12
N GLN A 266 3.80 4.28 -2.47
CA GLN A 266 5.10 4.27 -3.13
C GLN A 266 5.47 2.82 -3.45
N MET A 267 5.86 2.54 -4.69
CA MET A 267 6.31 1.21 -5.08
C MET A 267 7.35 1.26 -6.19
N HIS A 268 8.50 0.62 -5.96
CA HIS A 268 9.61 0.49 -6.92
C HIS A 268 10.13 1.79 -7.55
N GLY A 269 9.82 2.95 -6.97
CA GLY A 269 10.17 4.28 -7.49
C GLY A 269 9.02 5.01 -8.16
N ASN A 270 7.85 4.38 -8.29
CA ASN A 270 6.60 5.01 -8.69
C ASN A 270 5.81 5.42 -7.45
N LEU A 271 5.14 6.56 -7.53
CA LEU A 271 4.28 7.08 -6.48
C LEU A 271 2.88 7.29 -7.05
N ILE A 272 1.89 6.67 -6.42
CA ILE A 272 0.48 6.91 -6.70
C ILE A 272 -0.03 7.96 -5.72
N THR A 273 -0.57 9.05 -6.25
CA THR A 273 -1.21 10.12 -5.48
C THR A 273 -2.68 10.26 -5.86
N VAL A 274 -3.50 10.69 -4.90
CA VAL A 274 -4.92 10.97 -5.14
C VAL A 274 -5.09 12.37 -5.69
N ASP A 275 -5.71 12.49 -6.85
CA ASP A 275 -6.09 13.78 -7.43
C ASP A 275 -7.44 14.22 -6.85
N ILE A 276 -7.52 15.45 -6.35
CA ILE A 276 -8.74 16.07 -5.82
C ILE A 276 -9.27 17.03 -6.91
N PRO A 277 -10.59 17.07 -7.23
CA PRO A 277 -11.73 16.50 -6.51
C PRO A 277 -12.29 15.17 -7.05
N ARG A 278 -13.00 14.44 -6.18
CA ARG A 278 -13.77 13.23 -6.54
C ARG A 278 -15.09 13.60 -7.21
N ARG A 279 -15.48 12.87 -8.25
CA ARG A 279 -16.75 13.09 -8.96
C ARG A 279 -17.79 12.07 -8.52
N LYS A 280 -18.96 12.53 -8.08
CA LYS A 280 -20.07 11.66 -7.65
C LYS A 280 -21.02 11.41 -8.83
N TYR A 281 -21.43 10.16 -8.99
CA TYR A 281 -22.44 9.78 -9.98
C TYR A 281 -23.62 9.09 -9.30
N ARG A 282 -24.82 9.23 -9.89
CA ARG A 282 -26.03 8.57 -9.37
C ARG A 282 -26.11 7.12 -9.81
N ARG A 283 -25.76 6.86 -11.08
CA ARG A 283 -25.74 5.52 -11.65
C ARG A 283 -24.37 5.22 -12.25
N ARG A 284 -24.05 3.92 -12.32
CA ARG A 284 -22.87 3.43 -13.05
C ARG A 284 -22.90 3.85 -14.53
N LEU A 285 -24.10 3.90 -15.13
CA LEU A 285 -24.30 4.31 -16.51
C LEU A 285 -23.93 5.78 -16.75
N ASP A 286 -24.32 6.70 -15.86
CA ASP A 286 -23.95 8.12 -15.95
C ASP A 286 -22.43 8.33 -15.96
N LEU A 287 -21.71 7.52 -15.17
CA LEU A 287 -20.24 7.52 -15.17
C LEU A 287 -19.69 7.05 -16.51
N VAL A 288 -20.24 5.97 -17.05
CA VAL A 288 -19.79 5.41 -18.33
C VAL A 288 -20.03 6.41 -19.45
N GLU A 289 -21.20 7.01 -19.54
CA GLU A 289 -21.52 8.02 -20.56
C GLU A 289 -20.57 9.21 -20.50
N ALA A 290 -20.27 9.70 -19.28
CA ALA A 290 -19.30 10.78 -19.10
C ALA A 290 -17.89 10.38 -19.58
N LEU A 291 -17.43 9.17 -19.24
CA LEU A 291 -16.11 8.68 -19.65
C LEU A 291 -16.02 8.36 -21.15
N ILE A 292 -17.09 7.85 -21.76
CA ILE A 292 -17.18 7.63 -23.22
C ILE A 292 -17.11 8.98 -23.94
N CYS A 293 -17.82 9.99 -23.45
CA CYS A 293 -17.77 11.35 -23.99
C CYS A 293 -16.34 11.93 -23.91
N GLU A 294 -15.62 11.71 -22.81
CA GLU A 294 -14.23 12.16 -22.65
C GLU A 294 -13.22 11.40 -23.52
N THR A 295 -13.43 10.10 -23.75
CA THR A 295 -12.46 9.23 -24.45
C THR A 295 -12.76 9.03 -25.93
N GLY A 296 -14.00 9.29 -26.35
CA GLY A 296 -14.50 9.00 -27.69
C GLY A 296 -14.63 7.50 -28.01
N ARG A 297 -14.50 6.63 -27.00
CA ARG A 297 -14.47 5.17 -27.15
C ARG A 297 -15.40 4.49 -26.17
N ASP A 298 -16.06 3.42 -26.61
CA ASP A 298 -17.05 2.64 -25.87
C ASP A 298 -16.65 1.17 -25.66
N ASP A 299 -15.60 0.71 -26.33
CA ASP A 299 -15.18 -0.69 -26.38
C ASP A 299 -14.68 -1.21 -25.03
N TRP A 300 -13.97 -0.38 -24.26
CA TRP A 300 -13.56 -0.69 -22.89
C TRP A 300 -14.75 -0.92 -21.97
N ALA A 301 -15.83 -0.14 -22.14
CA ALA A 301 -17.02 -0.19 -21.28
C ALA A 301 -17.86 -1.44 -21.55
N VAL A 302 -17.96 -1.84 -22.83
CA VAL A 302 -18.60 -3.10 -23.23
C VAL A 302 -17.82 -4.28 -22.66
N ARG A 303 -16.49 -4.30 -22.79
CA ARG A 303 -15.66 -5.42 -22.30
C ARG A 303 -15.61 -5.53 -20.77
N LEU A 304 -15.76 -4.43 -20.04
CA LEU A 304 -15.95 -4.45 -18.59
C LEU A 304 -17.37 -4.82 -18.15
N GLY A 305 -18.31 -5.02 -19.09
CA GLY A 305 -19.70 -5.32 -18.78
C GLY A 305 -20.43 -4.15 -18.11
N MET A 306 -19.99 -2.91 -18.36
CA MET A 306 -20.64 -1.72 -17.81
C MET A 306 -21.84 -1.25 -18.65
N ILE A 307 -21.82 -1.55 -19.96
CA ILE A 307 -22.91 -1.31 -20.91
C ILE A 307 -23.10 -2.53 -21.81
N ASN A 308 -24.33 -2.68 -22.32
CA ASN A 308 -24.62 -3.72 -23.31
C ASN A 308 -24.15 -3.30 -24.71
N PRO A 309 -23.78 -4.24 -25.60
CA PRO A 309 -23.41 -3.93 -26.98
C PRO A 309 -24.48 -3.13 -27.75
N SER A 310 -25.77 -3.37 -27.46
CA SER A 310 -26.89 -2.63 -28.05
C SER A 310 -26.93 -1.15 -27.64
N GLN A 311 -26.52 -0.84 -26.41
CA GLN A 311 -26.40 0.53 -25.92
C GLN A 311 -25.21 1.26 -26.57
N ALA A 312 -24.09 0.56 -26.75
CA ALA A 312 -22.92 1.07 -27.47
C ALA A 312 -23.25 1.47 -28.93
N SER A 313 -24.03 0.64 -29.64
CA SER A 313 -24.49 0.97 -30.99
C SER A 313 -25.46 2.16 -31.04
N ALA A 314 -26.30 2.34 -30.03
CA ALA A 314 -27.24 3.46 -29.96
C ALA A 314 -26.52 4.81 -29.74
N THR A 315 -25.45 4.82 -28.93
CA THR A 315 -24.61 6.00 -28.72
C THR A 315 -23.90 6.42 -30.02
N LYS A 316 -23.44 5.47 -30.84
CA LYS A 316 -22.87 5.73 -32.16
C LYS A 316 -23.89 6.27 -33.16
N GLY A 317 -25.12 5.73 -33.15
CA GLY A 317 -26.22 6.19 -34.00
C GLY A 317 -26.68 7.62 -33.72
N SER A 318 -26.71 8.03 -32.44
CA SER A 318 -27.04 9.40 -32.03
C SER A 318 -25.97 10.42 -32.45
N SER A 319 -24.69 10.05 -32.37
CA SER A 319 -23.58 10.91 -32.84
C SER A 319 -23.55 11.07 -34.37
N ALA A 320 -23.93 10.04 -35.13
CA ALA A 320 -24.05 10.11 -36.59
C ALA A 320 -25.29 10.89 -37.05
N GLY A 321 -26.39 10.82 -36.28
CA GLY A 321 -27.61 11.62 -36.54
C GLY A 321 -27.38 13.13 -36.43
N ASN A 322 -26.51 13.58 -35.52
CA ASN A 322 -26.15 15.00 -35.41
C ASN A 322 -25.17 15.48 -36.49
N ALA A 323 -24.41 14.59 -37.13
CA ALA A 323 -23.56 14.94 -38.27
C ALA A 323 -24.38 15.06 -39.56
N ALA A 324 -25.34 14.15 -39.78
CA ALA A 324 -26.22 14.18 -40.95
C ALA A 324 -27.22 15.36 -40.95
N PHE A 325 -27.56 15.91 -39.78
CA PHE A 325 -28.42 17.10 -39.68
C PHE A 325 -27.70 18.41 -40.02
N ASN A 326 -26.36 18.45 -40.03
CA ASN A 326 -25.60 19.64 -40.38
C ASN A 326 -25.22 19.76 -41.87
N GLU A 327 -25.32 18.69 -42.67
CA GLU A 327 -25.09 18.75 -44.12
C GLU A 327 -26.35 19.10 -44.93
N THR A 328 -27.54 19.08 -44.32
CA THR A 328 -28.82 19.35 -44.99
C THR A 328 -29.34 20.79 -44.82
N LEU A 329 -28.59 21.66 -44.14
CA LEU A 329 -28.94 23.08 -43.93
C LEU A 329 -27.96 24.06 -44.62
N THR A 330 -27.26 23.59 -45.65
CA THR A 330 -26.49 24.44 -46.57
C THR A 330 -26.87 24.15 -48.02
N MET A 331 -28.08 24.52 -48.41
CA MET A 331 -28.46 24.95 -49.75
C MET A 331 -29.58 25.98 -49.67
#